data_AF-A0A969BH32-F1
#
_entry.id   AF-A0A969BH32-F1
#
_cell.length_a   1.000
_cell.length_b   1.000
_cell.length_c   1.000
_cell.angle_alpha   90.00
_cell.angle_beta   90.00
_cell.angle_gamma   90.00
#
_symmetry.space_group_name_H-M   'P 1'
#
loop_
_entity.id
_entity.type
_entity.pdbx_description
1 polymer ?
#
loop_
_entity_poly.entity_id
_entity_poly.type
_entity_poly.pdbx_seq_one_letter_code
_entity_poly.pdbx_strand_id
1 'polypeptide(L)'
;WNWARIKNKKNVTGSAQADWDYLRAEAWKGFMERYDAGDPVLCERFERELTVIRAKGFCGYYLIAYDLIRFAKEKKFDFVGRGSGANSVIAYCLGITNVDPIELNLYFERFLNTERTTPPDFDIDFSWDNRDNVYNYLFERYGADHVCLLGTHVTYQKRSVIRELGKVFGLPKGEIDALVDNPKKFRSRDHITELIMRYAQHMRDLPANMSIHAGGVLITEKPICTYTAIDVPPKGYPVSHFEMHSAEDLGIFKFDILSQRGLGHIKETVQHIRRNRNESVDVHRFREFKKDEKSRRCCATAKQWDAFTWNRPPCACCWVNCAAKTTSRWWRPAPS
;
A
#
# COMPACT_ATOMS: atom_id res chain seq x y z
N TRP A 1 -8.27 0.11 30.87
CA TRP A 1 -8.23 0.41 29.42
C TRP A 1 -8.43 -0.90 28.66
N ASN A 2 -9.47 -1.01 27.82
CA ASN A 2 -9.66 -2.22 27.00
C ASN A 2 -8.83 -2.08 25.73
N TRP A 3 -7.64 -2.67 25.72
CA TRP A 3 -6.68 -2.60 24.62
C TRP A 3 -7.15 -3.35 23.37
N ALA A 4 -8.01 -4.37 23.53
CA ALA A 4 -8.51 -5.19 22.43
C ALA A 4 -9.63 -4.51 21.60
N ARG A 5 -10.16 -3.36 22.05
CA ARG A 5 -11.24 -2.68 21.33
C ARG A 5 -10.66 -1.81 20.21
N ILE A 6 -11.22 -1.94 19.01
CA ILE A 6 -10.90 -1.08 17.87
C ILE A 6 -11.25 0.39 18.18
N LYS A 7 -10.26 1.26 17.98
CA LYS A 7 -10.31 2.70 18.25
C LYS A 7 -10.33 3.55 16.98
N ASN A 8 -10.22 2.92 15.81
CA ASN A 8 -10.47 3.57 14.53
C ASN A 8 -11.84 4.24 14.48
N LYS A 9 -11.95 5.25 13.62
CA LYS A 9 -13.23 5.89 13.31
C LYS A 9 -14.27 4.84 12.91
N LYS A 10 -15.41 4.84 13.61
CA LYS A 10 -16.44 3.81 13.45
C LYS A 10 -17.48 4.18 12.41
N ASN A 11 -17.88 5.44 12.43
CA ASN A 11 -18.98 5.93 11.61
C ASN A 11 -18.58 7.13 10.76
N VAL A 12 -19.00 7.10 9.50
CA VAL A 12 -18.70 8.14 8.51
C VAL A 12 -19.93 9.01 8.25
N THR A 13 -21.11 8.38 8.14
CA THR A 13 -22.40 9.04 7.87
C THR A 13 -23.20 9.34 9.14
N GLY A 14 -22.60 9.15 10.33
CA GLY A 14 -23.17 9.50 11.63
C GLY A 14 -23.79 8.34 12.42
N SER A 15 -24.16 7.22 11.78
CA SER A 15 -24.62 6.02 12.50
C SER A 15 -24.24 4.72 11.77
N ALA A 16 -24.18 3.61 12.51
CA ALA A 16 -23.81 2.31 11.94
C ALA A 16 -24.83 1.81 10.93
N GLN A 17 -26.11 2.13 11.13
CA GLN A 17 -27.17 1.76 10.20
C GLN A 17 -27.10 2.60 8.92
N ALA A 18 -26.89 3.91 9.04
CA ALA A 18 -26.71 4.78 7.88
C ALA A 18 -25.47 4.40 7.06
N ASP A 19 -24.36 4.04 7.71
CA ASP A 19 -23.17 3.55 7.03
C ASP A 19 -23.42 2.23 6.29
N TRP A 20 -24.17 1.32 6.91
CA TRP A 20 -24.55 0.07 6.28
C TRP A 20 -25.41 0.29 5.04
N ASP A 21 -26.46 1.10 5.16
CA ASP A 21 -27.39 1.38 4.06
C ASP A 21 -26.67 2.10 2.92
N TYR A 22 -25.79 3.05 3.25
CA TYR A 22 -24.98 3.75 2.27
C TYR A 22 -23.97 2.83 1.57
N LEU A 23 -23.23 2.02 2.33
CA LEU A 23 -22.28 1.04 1.79
C LEU A 23 -22.98 0.07 0.84
N ARG A 24 -24.12 -0.49 1.26
CA ARG A 24 -24.88 -1.44 0.45
C ARG A 24 -25.37 -0.80 -0.84
N ALA A 25 -25.92 0.42 -0.77
CA ALA A 25 -26.41 1.13 -1.93
C ALA A 25 -25.31 1.40 -2.96
N GLU A 26 -24.16 1.92 -2.53
CA GLU A 26 -23.04 2.22 -3.43
C GLU A 26 -22.36 0.96 -3.97
N ALA A 27 -22.20 -0.07 -3.13
CA ALA A 27 -21.67 -1.35 -3.59
C ALA A 27 -22.61 -2.01 -4.61
N TRP A 28 -23.93 -1.92 -4.42
CA TRP A 28 -24.91 -2.48 -5.36
C TRP A 28 -24.90 -1.77 -6.71
N LYS A 29 -24.78 -0.43 -6.73
CA LYS A 29 -24.57 0.33 -7.98
C LYS A 29 -23.35 -0.17 -8.73
N GLY A 30 -22.21 -0.28 -8.04
CA GLY A 30 -20.97 -0.79 -8.63
C GLY A 30 -21.05 -2.26 -9.05
N PHE A 31 -21.88 -3.07 -8.37
CA PHE A 31 -22.14 -4.45 -8.75
C PHE A 31 -22.91 -4.53 -10.07
N MET A 32 -23.99 -3.76 -10.23
CA MET A 32 -24.76 -3.70 -11.49
C MET A 32 -23.95 -3.16 -12.68
N GLU A 33 -22.96 -2.31 -12.43
CA GLU A 33 -22.05 -1.80 -13.47
C GLU A 33 -21.02 -2.83 -13.93
N ARG A 34 -20.62 -3.77 -13.06
CA ARG A 34 -19.47 -4.66 -13.29
C ARG A 34 -19.84 -6.12 -13.51
N TYR A 35 -20.96 -6.56 -12.96
CA TYR A 35 -21.45 -7.93 -13.00
C TYR A 35 -22.91 -7.98 -13.49
N ASP A 36 -23.31 -9.16 -13.96
CA ASP A 36 -24.71 -9.44 -14.27
C ASP A 36 -25.50 -9.67 -12.98
N ALA A 37 -26.42 -8.76 -12.68
CA ALA A 37 -27.28 -8.85 -11.49
C ALA A 37 -28.29 -10.02 -11.55
N GLY A 38 -28.45 -10.65 -12.73
CA GLY A 38 -29.27 -11.84 -12.91
C GLY A 38 -28.58 -13.14 -12.46
N ASP A 39 -27.25 -13.16 -12.29
CA ASP A 39 -26.52 -14.37 -11.90
C ASP A 39 -26.65 -14.64 -10.39
N PRO A 40 -27.32 -15.74 -9.98
CA PRO A 40 -27.52 -16.06 -8.57
C PRO A 40 -26.21 -16.26 -7.79
N VAL A 41 -25.17 -16.79 -8.44
CA VAL A 41 -23.89 -17.11 -7.79
C VAL A 41 -23.13 -15.83 -7.45
N LEU A 42 -23.15 -14.85 -8.37
CA LEU A 42 -22.51 -13.55 -8.14
C LEU A 42 -23.25 -12.77 -7.04
N CYS A 43 -24.58 -12.79 -7.08
CA CYS A 43 -25.42 -12.17 -6.06
C CYS A 43 -25.23 -12.80 -4.67
N GLU A 44 -25.13 -14.14 -4.59
CA GLU A 44 -24.85 -14.84 -3.34
C GLU A 44 -23.49 -14.42 -2.77
N ARG A 45 -22.45 -14.37 -3.61
CA ARG A 45 -21.11 -13.92 -3.16
C ARG A 45 -21.14 -12.49 -2.64
N PHE A 46 -21.82 -11.59 -3.35
CA PHE A 46 -21.96 -10.19 -2.95
C PHE A 46 -22.64 -10.05 -1.57
N GLU A 47 -23.79 -10.69 -1.38
CA GLU A 47 -24.55 -10.63 -0.11
C GLU A 47 -23.82 -11.32 1.04
N ARG A 48 -23.07 -12.40 0.77
CA ARG A 48 -22.23 -13.06 1.76
C ARG A 48 -21.13 -12.13 2.29
N GLU A 49 -20.41 -11.46 1.39
CA GLU A 49 -19.36 -10.52 1.80
C GLU A 49 -19.91 -9.36 2.62
N LEU A 50 -21.02 -8.74 2.16
CA LEU A 50 -21.69 -7.68 2.89
C LEU A 50 -22.11 -8.12 4.29
N THR A 51 -22.69 -9.31 4.43
CA THR A 51 -23.11 -9.86 5.73
C THR A 51 -21.93 -9.96 6.70
N VAL A 52 -20.78 -10.47 6.23
CA VAL A 52 -19.57 -10.57 7.06
C VAL A 52 -19.05 -9.18 7.45
N ILE A 53 -19.02 -8.22 6.51
CA ILE A 53 -18.58 -6.85 6.76
C ILE A 53 -19.46 -6.17 7.83
N ARG A 54 -20.78 -6.36 7.77
CA ARG A 54 -21.72 -5.86 8.78
C ARG A 54 -21.48 -6.47 10.14
N ALA A 55 -21.40 -7.79 10.19
CA ALA A 55 -21.26 -8.54 11.44
C ALA A 55 -19.96 -8.16 12.18
N LYS A 56 -18.90 -7.84 11.43
CA LYS A 56 -17.62 -7.37 11.97
C LYS A 56 -17.57 -5.88 12.32
N GLY A 57 -18.55 -5.09 11.87
CA GLY A 57 -18.56 -3.65 12.08
C GLY A 57 -17.51 -2.90 11.26
N PHE A 58 -17.13 -3.42 10.08
CA PHE A 58 -16.12 -2.81 9.21
C PHE A 58 -16.70 -1.90 8.11
N CYS A 59 -18.00 -1.56 8.20
CA CYS A 59 -18.64 -0.68 7.23
C CYS A 59 -17.94 0.69 7.15
N GLY A 60 -17.66 1.31 8.29
CA GLY A 60 -16.92 2.58 8.32
C GLY A 60 -15.54 2.50 7.67
N TYR A 61 -14.84 1.38 7.82
CA TYR A 61 -13.52 1.17 7.24
C TYR A 61 -13.56 1.11 5.69
N TYR A 62 -14.54 0.39 5.14
CA TYR A 62 -14.79 0.38 3.70
C TYR A 62 -15.22 1.75 3.19
N LEU A 63 -16.08 2.46 3.94
CA LEU A 63 -16.54 3.79 3.54
C LEU A 63 -15.42 4.83 3.54
N ILE A 64 -14.47 4.78 4.48
CA ILE A 64 -13.30 5.67 4.48
C ILE A 64 -12.45 5.42 3.23
N ALA A 65 -12.16 4.15 2.91
CA ALA A 65 -11.42 3.80 1.70
C ALA A 65 -12.17 4.25 0.43
N TYR A 66 -13.49 4.05 0.39
CA TYR A 66 -14.34 4.46 -0.71
C TYR A 66 -14.41 5.99 -0.87
N ASP A 67 -14.54 6.75 0.23
CA ASP A 67 -14.53 8.22 0.25
C ASP A 67 -13.22 8.76 -0.33
N LEU A 68 -12.08 8.16 0.05
CA LEU A 68 -10.78 8.49 -0.51
C LEU A 68 -10.71 8.24 -2.03
N ILE A 69 -11.25 7.12 -2.51
CA ILE A 69 -11.31 6.84 -3.96
C ILE A 69 -12.24 7.80 -4.69
N ARG A 70 -13.38 8.17 -4.10
CA ARG A 70 -14.27 9.17 -4.69
C ARG A 70 -13.57 10.52 -4.85
N PHE A 71 -12.86 10.97 -3.81
CA PHE A 71 -12.03 12.17 -3.89
C PHE A 71 -10.97 12.07 -4.98
N ALA A 72 -10.26 10.94 -5.07
CA ALA A 72 -9.27 10.70 -6.12
C ALA A 72 -9.87 10.81 -7.52
N LYS A 73 -11.04 10.20 -7.77
CA LYS A 73 -11.75 10.27 -9.05
C LYS A 73 -12.20 11.70 -9.37
N GLU A 74 -12.74 12.43 -8.39
CA GLU A 74 -13.17 13.83 -8.57
C GLU A 74 -12.00 14.73 -8.97
N LYS A 75 -10.85 14.56 -8.31
CA LYS A 75 -9.61 15.30 -8.62
C LYS A 75 -8.85 14.74 -9.83
N LYS A 76 -9.33 13.65 -10.45
CA LYS A 76 -8.69 12.94 -11.57
C LYS A 76 -7.25 12.50 -11.24
N PHE A 77 -7.06 12.02 -10.02
CA PHE A 77 -5.78 11.43 -9.59
C PHE A 77 -5.70 9.97 -10.01
N ASP A 78 -4.54 9.58 -10.55
CA ASP A 78 -4.22 8.18 -10.79
C ASP A 78 -3.96 7.45 -9.47
N PHE A 79 -4.65 6.33 -9.27
CA PHE A 79 -4.51 5.47 -8.11
C PHE A 79 -4.64 3.99 -8.47
N VAL A 80 -4.07 3.12 -7.63
CA VAL A 80 -4.23 1.66 -7.70
C VAL A 80 -4.42 1.09 -6.30
N GLY A 81 -5.52 0.37 -6.09
CA GLY A 81 -5.69 -0.46 -4.90
C GLY A 81 -4.95 -1.79 -5.05
N ARG A 82 -4.21 -2.20 -4.02
CA ARG A 82 -3.49 -3.48 -3.99
C ARG A 82 -3.65 -4.22 -2.66
N GLY A 83 -2.89 -5.29 -2.50
CA GLY A 83 -2.86 -6.08 -1.27
C GLY A 83 -4.09 -6.98 -1.12
N SER A 84 -4.41 -7.31 0.12
CA SER A 84 -5.47 -8.27 0.43
C SER A 84 -6.88 -7.80 0.05
N GLY A 85 -7.09 -6.48 -0.07
CA GLY A 85 -8.35 -5.89 -0.53
C GLY A 85 -8.79 -6.33 -1.93
N ALA A 86 -7.86 -6.83 -2.75
CA ALA A 86 -8.17 -7.37 -4.08
C ALA A 86 -9.05 -8.63 -4.04
N ASN A 87 -9.18 -9.30 -2.89
CA ASN A 87 -10.00 -10.51 -2.77
C ASN A 87 -11.49 -10.22 -2.45
N SER A 88 -11.89 -8.96 -2.28
CA SER A 88 -13.27 -8.58 -1.96
C SER A 88 -14.02 -8.06 -3.17
N VAL A 89 -15.16 -8.69 -3.46
CA VAL A 89 -16.13 -8.22 -4.45
C VAL A 89 -16.63 -6.83 -4.07
N ILE A 90 -16.89 -6.57 -2.79
CA ILE A 90 -17.37 -5.26 -2.33
C ILE A 90 -16.33 -4.16 -2.59
N ALA A 91 -15.05 -4.43 -2.33
CA ALA A 91 -13.97 -3.49 -2.64
C ALA A 91 -13.85 -3.23 -4.16
N TYR A 92 -14.02 -4.28 -4.98
CA TYR A 92 -14.02 -4.17 -6.43
C TYR A 92 -15.21 -3.34 -6.96
N CYS A 93 -16.43 -3.59 -6.46
CA CYS A 93 -17.64 -2.87 -6.83
C CYS A 93 -17.56 -1.38 -6.48
N LEU A 94 -17.04 -1.04 -5.30
CA LEU A 94 -16.79 0.35 -4.89
C LEU A 94 -15.66 1.02 -5.70
N GLY A 95 -14.86 0.23 -6.44
CA GLY A 95 -13.69 0.68 -7.18
C GLY A 95 -12.50 1.02 -6.30
N ILE A 96 -12.46 0.50 -5.06
CA ILE A 96 -11.29 0.53 -4.19
C ILE A 96 -10.15 -0.27 -4.85
N THR A 97 -10.49 -1.43 -5.41
CA THR A 97 -9.59 -2.23 -6.23
C THR A 97 -10.14 -2.32 -7.65
N ASN A 98 -9.24 -2.49 -8.62
CA ASN A 98 -9.60 -2.70 -10.03
C ASN A 98 -9.37 -4.16 -10.47
N VAL A 99 -9.15 -5.05 -9.50
CA VAL A 99 -8.89 -6.48 -9.73
C VAL A 99 -10.17 -7.25 -9.47
N ASP A 100 -10.64 -7.99 -10.47
CA ASP A 100 -11.84 -8.83 -10.35
C ASP A 100 -11.51 -10.11 -9.57
N PRO A 101 -12.02 -10.28 -8.34
CA PRO A 101 -11.73 -11.46 -7.52
C PRO A 101 -12.39 -12.73 -8.06
N ILE A 102 -13.48 -12.63 -8.81
CA ILE A 102 -14.20 -13.79 -9.33
C ILE A 102 -13.47 -14.30 -10.58
N GLU A 103 -13.07 -13.40 -11.50
CA GLU A 103 -12.28 -13.76 -12.69
C GLU A 103 -10.97 -14.47 -12.31
N LEU A 104 -10.33 -14.01 -11.22
CA LEU A 104 -9.04 -14.55 -10.76
C LEU A 104 -9.15 -15.64 -9.70
N ASN A 105 -10.38 -16.09 -9.38
CA ASN A 105 -10.65 -17.10 -8.36
C ASN A 105 -9.99 -16.79 -6.99
N LEU A 106 -10.14 -15.55 -6.53
CA LEU A 106 -9.63 -15.04 -5.26
C LEU A 106 -10.67 -15.25 -4.14
N TYR A 107 -10.17 -15.75 -3.00
CA TYR A 107 -11.00 -16.11 -1.85
C TYR A 107 -11.14 -14.93 -0.88
N PHE A 108 -12.38 -14.52 -0.61
CA PHE A 108 -12.70 -13.45 0.32
C PHE A 108 -12.19 -13.75 1.73
N GLU A 109 -12.20 -15.01 2.12
CA GLU A 109 -11.81 -15.49 3.45
C GLU A 109 -10.31 -15.24 3.74
N ARG A 110 -9.47 -15.11 2.70
CA ARG A 110 -8.07 -14.69 2.89
C ARG A 110 -7.96 -13.21 3.25
N PHE A 111 -8.95 -12.41 2.88
CA PHE A 111 -9.01 -11.00 3.23
C PHE A 111 -9.68 -10.79 4.57
N LEU A 112 -10.90 -11.32 4.72
CA LEU A 112 -11.68 -11.22 5.93
C LEU A 112 -12.35 -12.57 6.22
N ASN A 113 -12.02 -13.17 7.36
CA ASN A 113 -12.70 -14.36 7.87
C ASN A 113 -13.39 -14.05 9.21
N THR A 114 -14.21 -14.98 9.67
CA THR A 114 -14.98 -14.86 10.92
C THR A 114 -14.11 -14.92 12.17
N GLU A 115 -12.91 -15.49 12.12
CA GLU A 115 -12.00 -15.61 13.27
C GLU A 115 -11.09 -14.39 13.43
N ARG A 116 -10.85 -13.64 12.36
CA ARG A 116 -9.95 -12.47 12.34
C ARG A 116 -10.61 -11.30 13.07
N THR A 117 -9.90 -10.78 14.06
CA THR A 117 -10.31 -9.62 14.86
C THR A 117 -9.76 -8.30 14.29
N THR A 118 -8.70 -8.37 13.49
CA THR A 118 -8.11 -7.18 12.85
C THR A 118 -8.92 -6.74 11.63
N PRO A 119 -9.07 -5.43 11.40
CA PRO A 119 -9.70 -4.92 10.20
C PRO A 119 -8.94 -5.31 8.93
N PRO A 120 -9.62 -5.27 7.78
CA PRO A 120 -8.99 -5.43 6.48
C PRO A 120 -7.90 -4.37 6.25
N ASP A 121 -6.86 -4.72 5.49
CA ASP A 121 -5.82 -3.76 5.09
C ASP A 121 -6.07 -3.29 3.64
N PHE A 122 -6.26 -1.98 3.47
CA PHE A 122 -6.46 -1.35 2.18
C PHE A 122 -5.22 -0.53 1.82
N ASP A 123 -4.39 -1.12 0.95
CA ASP A 123 -3.26 -0.44 0.33
C ASP A 123 -3.74 0.34 -0.90
N ILE A 124 -3.62 1.66 -0.87
CA ILE A 124 -3.95 2.52 -2.01
C ILE A 124 -2.70 3.29 -2.43
N ASP A 125 -2.18 2.94 -3.60
CA ASP A 125 -1.05 3.61 -4.23
C ASP A 125 -1.55 4.82 -5.03
N PHE A 126 -1.02 6.00 -4.73
CA PHE A 126 -1.21 7.22 -5.50
C PHE A 126 0.06 7.58 -6.29
N SER A 127 -0.09 8.39 -7.33
CA SER A 127 1.08 9.08 -7.90
C SER A 127 1.75 9.97 -6.85
N TRP A 128 3.08 10.06 -6.92
CA TRP A 128 3.91 10.71 -5.91
C TRP A 128 3.59 12.20 -5.71
N ASP A 129 3.15 12.87 -6.77
CA ASP A 129 2.76 14.29 -6.81
C ASP A 129 1.38 14.57 -6.18
N ASN A 130 0.54 13.54 -6.00
CA ASN A 130 -0.83 13.69 -5.49
C ASN A 130 -0.95 13.43 -3.97
N ARG A 131 0.09 12.87 -3.35
CA ARG A 131 0.01 12.34 -1.97
C ARG A 131 -0.31 13.41 -0.92
N ASP A 132 0.28 14.59 -1.03
CA ASP A 132 0.05 15.65 -0.04
C ASP A 132 -1.37 16.22 -0.15
N ASN A 133 -1.96 16.26 -1.35
CA ASN A 133 -3.37 16.61 -1.54
C ASN A 133 -4.31 15.59 -0.88
N VAL A 134 -3.97 14.30 -0.99
CA VAL A 134 -4.71 13.22 -0.32
C VAL A 134 -4.63 13.37 1.20
N TYR A 135 -3.45 13.72 1.74
CA TYR A 135 -3.31 13.97 3.17
C TYR A 135 -4.17 15.15 3.60
N ASN A 136 -4.05 16.31 2.95
CA ASN A 136 -4.85 17.48 3.28
C ASN A 136 -6.35 17.14 3.30
N TYR A 137 -6.83 16.42 2.30
CA TYR A 137 -8.22 15.96 2.26
C TYR A 137 -8.60 15.13 3.49
N LEU A 138 -7.78 14.16 3.91
CA LEU A 138 -8.10 13.35 5.08
C LEU A 138 -8.13 14.16 6.38
N PHE A 139 -7.18 15.08 6.55
CA PHE A 139 -7.13 15.97 7.70
C PHE A 139 -8.35 16.91 7.75
N GLU A 140 -8.76 17.47 6.61
CA GLU A 140 -9.95 18.31 6.49
C GLU A 140 -11.24 17.51 6.71
N ARG A 141 -11.33 16.31 6.14
CA ARG A 141 -12.54 15.48 6.14
C ARG A 141 -12.81 14.81 7.48
N TYR A 142 -11.77 14.27 8.12
CA TYR A 142 -11.91 13.47 9.34
C TYR A 142 -11.48 14.21 10.61
N GLY A 143 -10.97 15.44 10.47
CA GLY A 143 -10.61 16.33 11.56
C GLY A 143 -9.13 16.26 11.95
N ALA A 144 -8.50 17.42 12.09
CA ALA A 144 -7.06 17.53 12.33
C ALA A 144 -6.60 16.86 13.64
N ASP A 145 -7.47 16.82 14.65
CA ASP A 145 -7.15 16.21 15.94
C ASP A 145 -7.35 14.68 15.94
N HIS A 146 -7.98 14.12 14.92
CA HIS A 146 -8.35 12.70 14.83
C HIS A 146 -7.48 11.91 13.85
N VAL A 147 -6.77 12.62 12.97
CA VAL A 147 -5.91 12.06 11.93
C VAL A 147 -4.45 12.33 12.29
N CYS A 148 -3.59 11.35 12.10
CA CYS A 148 -2.14 11.57 12.13
C CYS A 148 -1.43 10.63 11.16
N LEU A 149 -0.21 10.97 10.79
CA LEU A 149 0.68 10.03 10.13
C LEU A 149 1.26 9.08 11.18
N LEU A 150 1.49 7.83 10.80
CA LEU A 150 2.08 6.83 11.67
C LEU A 150 3.59 7.07 11.79
N GLY A 151 4.10 7.06 13.02
CA GLY A 151 5.52 7.13 13.32
C GLY A 151 6.26 5.83 13.03
N THR A 152 7.57 5.90 12.97
CA THR A 152 8.45 4.74 12.83
C THR A 152 9.75 5.02 13.54
N HIS A 153 10.16 4.12 14.45
CA HIS A 153 11.48 4.21 15.05
C HIS A 153 12.52 3.58 14.13
N VAL A 154 13.41 4.41 13.60
CA VAL A 154 14.55 3.94 12.84
C VAL A 154 15.59 3.47 13.84
N THR A 155 15.99 2.21 13.73
CA THR A 155 17.05 1.65 14.54
C THR A 155 18.38 1.63 13.82
N TYR A 156 19.44 1.60 14.60
CA TYR A 156 20.80 1.50 14.15
C TYR A 156 21.09 0.17 13.45
N GLN A 157 21.20 0.21 12.12
CA GLN A 157 21.54 -0.93 11.28
C GLN A 157 23.06 -1.10 11.15
N LYS A 158 23.51 -2.33 10.85
CA LYS A 158 24.94 -2.68 10.83
C LYS A 158 25.84 -1.67 10.08
N ARG A 159 25.43 -1.24 8.87
CA ARG A 159 26.20 -0.28 8.07
C ARG A 159 26.11 1.14 8.60
N SER A 160 24.96 1.56 9.14
CA SER A 160 24.80 2.93 9.66
C SER A 160 25.60 3.12 10.94
N VAL A 161 25.61 2.14 11.84
CA VAL A 161 26.39 2.20 13.09
C VAL A 161 27.88 2.33 12.82
N ILE A 162 28.43 1.52 11.91
CA ILE A 162 29.84 1.61 11.52
C ILE A 162 30.16 3.00 10.96
N ARG A 163 29.24 3.55 10.15
CA ARG A 163 29.39 4.89 9.57
C ARG A 163 29.39 5.98 10.63
N GLU A 164 28.46 5.94 11.58
CA GLU A 164 28.39 6.94 12.66
C GLU A 164 29.60 6.83 13.61
N LEU A 165 29.98 5.62 14.01
CA LEU A 165 31.18 5.41 14.85
C LEU A 165 32.44 5.84 14.10
N GLY A 166 32.56 5.56 12.81
CA GLY A 166 33.68 6.03 11.99
C GLY A 166 33.84 7.55 12.03
N LYS A 167 32.73 8.31 11.99
CA LYS A 167 32.76 9.78 12.16
C LYS A 167 33.20 10.18 13.56
N VAL A 168 32.69 9.51 14.60
CA VAL A 168 33.04 9.78 16.01
C VAL A 168 34.54 9.59 16.25
N PHE A 169 35.13 8.55 15.67
CA PHE A 169 36.56 8.28 15.75
C PHE A 169 37.41 9.08 14.74
N GLY A 170 36.80 9.96 13.94
CA GLY A 170 37.51 10.85 13.03
C GLY A 170 38.07 10.19 11.77
N LEU A 171 37.54 9.04 11.34
CA LEU A 171 38.00 8.39 10.11
C LEU A 171 37.66 9.24 8.88
N PRO A 172 38.56 9.34 7.89
CA PRO A 172 38.25 9.91 6.59
C PRO A 172 37.12 9.15 5.89
N LYS A 173 36.29 9.85 5.11
CA LYS A 173 35.14 9.25 4.39
C LYS A 173 35.50 7.99 3.60
N GLY A 174 36.62 8.00 2.88
CA GLY A 174 37.06 6.85 2.07
C GLY A 174 37.36 5.61 2.91
N GLU A 175 37.89 5.79 4.13
CA GLU A 175 38.14 4.69 5.06
C GLU A 175 36.84 4.16 5.67
N ILE A 176 35.90 5.06 6.00
CA ILE A 176 34.57 4.68 6.46
C ILE A 176 33.86 3.85 5.38
N ASP A 177 33.87 4.31 4.13
CA ASP A 177 33.23 3.60 3.01
C ASP A 177 33.88 2.22 2.80
N ALA A 178 35.21 2.14 2.82
CA ALA A 178 35.93 0.86 2.74
C ALA A 178 35.56 -0.11 3.86
N LEU A 179 35.46 0.39 5.10
CA LEU A 179 35.08 -0.39 6.28
C LEU A 179 33.61 -0.86 6.21
N VAL A 180 32.70 -0.01 5.72
CA VAL A 180 31.27 -0.33 5.55
C VAL A 180 31.05 -1.37 4.46
N ASP A 181 31.82 -1.30 3.37
CA ASP A 181 31.67 -2.20 2.21
C ASP A 181 32.34 -3.55 2.44
N ASN A 182 33.51 -3.56 3.09
CA ASN A 182 34.26 -4.78 3.37
C ASN A 182 34.66 -4.91 4.85
N PRO A 183 33.69 -4.99 5.78
CA PRO A 183 33.98 -4.95 7.21
C PRO A 183 34.88 -6.10 7.66
N LYS A 184 34.81 -7.28 7.03
CA LYS A 184 35.69 -8.40 7.37
C LYS A 184 37.17 -8.14 7.04
N LYS A 185 37.44 -7.48 5.92
CA LYS A 185 38.80 -7.19 5.45
C LYS A 185 39.46 -6.12 6.30
N PHE A 186 38.69 -5.11 6.71
CA PHE A 186 39.22 -3.93 7.39
C PHE A 186 39.05 -3.97 8.91
N ARG A 187 38.33 -4.95 9.48
CA ARG A 187 38.04 -5.06 10.93
C ARG A 187 39.26 -4.94 11.84
N SER A 188 40.40 -5.50 11.44
CA SER A 188 41.64 -5.56 12.23
C SER A 188 42.76 -4.76 11.57
N ARG A 189 42.41 -3.70 10.84
CA ARG A 189 43.40 -2.80 10.25
C ARG A 189 44.19 -2.06 11.34
N ASP A 190 43.48 -1.55 12.35
CA ASP A 190 44.03 -0.81 13.48
C ASP A 190 43.10 -0.88 14.70
N HIS A 191 43.63 -0.41 15.84
CA HIS A 191 42.90 -0.38 17.11
C HIS A 191 41.57 0.38 17.04
N ILE A 192 41.52 1.47 16.27
CA ILE A 192 40.31 2.29 16.13
C ILE A 192 39.20 1.48 15.45
N THR A 193 39.55 0.76 14.39
CA THR A 193 38.62 -0.05 13.61
C THR A 193 38.10 -1.23 14.43
N GLU A 194 38.93 -1.81 15.29
CA GLU A 194 38.52 -2.83 16.26
C GLU A 194 37.51 -2.29 17.28
N LEU A 195 37.76 -1.08 17.82
CA LEU A 195 36.83 -0.39 18.71
C LEU A 195 35.50 -0.08 18.02
N ILE A 196 35.52 0.44 16.79
CA ILE A 196 34.32 0.68 15.98
C ILE A 196 33.51 -0.61 15.88
N MET A 197 34.15 -1.72 15.53
CA MET A 197 33.46 -3.00 15.33
C MET A 197 32.94 -3.60 16.63
N ARG A 198 33.62 -3.36 17.76
CA ARG A 198 33.18 -3.76 19.10
C ARG A 198 31.96 -2.96 19.53
N TYR A 199 32.03 -1.63 19.50
CA TYR A 199 30.89 -0.77 19.88
C TYR A 199 29.71 -0.94 18.92
N ALA A 200 29.97 -1.20 17.64
CA ALA A 200 28.90 -1.45 16.67
C ALA A 200 28.04 -2.68 16.99
N GLN A 201 28.58 -3.67 17.72
CA GLN A 201 27.80 -4.82 18.18
C GLN A 201 26.84 -4.45 19.31
N HIS A 202 27.20 -3.51 20.17
CA HIS A 202 26.38 -3.05 21.29
C HIS A 202 25.33 -2.02 20.89
N MET A 203 25.60 -1.24 19.83
CA MET A 203 24.68 -0.20 19.37
C MET A 203 23.68 -0.67 18.32
N ARG A 204 23.80 -1.90 17.82
CA ARG A 204 22.85 -2.43 16.85
C ARG A 204 21.46 -2.47 17.46
N ASP A 205 20.47 -2.12 16.65
CA ASP A 205 19.04 -2.15 16.99
C ASP A 205 18.62 -1.12 18.06
N LEU A 206 19.55 -0.31 18.58
CA LEU A 206 19.19 0.84 19.40
C LEU A 206 18.42 1.87 18.56
N PRO A 207 17.43 2.59 19.15
CA PRO A 207 16.74 3.67 18.48
C PRO A 207 17.73 4.76 18.04
N ALA A 208 17.67 5.15 16.77
CA ALA A 208 18.49 6.21 16.20
C ALA A 208 17.70 7.52 16.11
N ASN A 209 16.53 7.47 15.47
CA ASN A 209 15.66 8.62 15.32
C ASN A 209 14.22 8.17 15.04
N MET A 210 13.27 9.08 15.26
CA MET A 210 11.90 8.91 14.78
C MET A 210 11.80 9.38 13.33
N SER A 211 11.00 8.68 12.54
CA SER A 211 10.68 8.99 11.15
C SER A 211 9.18 8.80 10.91
N ILE A 212 8.72 9.19 9.74
CA ILE A 212 7.33 8.97 9.29
C ILE A 212 7.25 7.64 8.54
N HIS A 213 6.21 6.86 8.80
CA HIS A 213 5.91 5.63 8.07
C HIS A 213 5.69 5.94 6.57
N ALA A 214 6.08 5.00 5.71
CA ALA A 214 6.10 5.21 4.26
C ALA A 214 4.73 5.51 3.65
N GLY A 215 3.62 5.13 4.30
CA GLY A 215 2.25 5.44 3.85
C GLY A 215 1.19 5.43 4.95
N GLY A 216 1.56 5.17 6.20
CA GLY A 216 0.60 4.82 7.25
C GLY A 216 -0.11 6.05 7.76
N VAL A 217 -1.44 6.04 7.70
CA VAL A 217 -2.31 7.09 8.24
C VAL A 217 -3.25 6.48 9.25
N LEU A 218 -3.35 7.11 10.42
CA LEU A 218 -4.26 6.71 11.48
C LEU A 218 -5.45 7.65 11.50
N ILE A 219 -6.66 7.07 11.56
CA ILE A 219 -7.92 7.81 11.63
C ILE A 219 -8.73 7.26 12.81
N THR A 220 -8.85 8.04 13.86
CA THR A 220 -9.34 7.58 15.17
C THR A 220 -10.67 8.21 15.58
N GLU A 221 -11.46 7.47 16.37
CA GLU A 221 -12.78 7.96 16.80
C GLU A 221 -12.70 9.09 17.84
N LYS A 222 -11.67 9.06 18.69
CA LYS A 222 -11.36 10.14 19.65
C LYS A 222 -10.10 10.87 19.18
N PRO A 223 -9.82 12.09 19.66
CA PRO A 223 -8.57 12.78 19.33
C PRO A 223 -7.34 11.90 19.56
N ILE A 224 -6.39 11.92 18.63
CA ILE A 224 -5.22 11.03 18.61
C ILE A 224 -4.37 11.18 19.88
N CYS A 225 -4.32 12.39 20.44
CA CYS A 225 -3.64 12.74 21.69
C CYS A 225 -4.20 11.98 22.91
N THR A 226 -5.38 11.35 22.80
CA THR A 226 -5.91 10.44 23.82
C THR A 226 -5.08 9.15 23.94
N TYR A 227 -4.33 8.79 22.89
CA TYR A 227 -3.66 7.49 22.77
C TYR A 227 -2.13 7.60 22.71
N THR A 228 -1.60 8.66 22.12
CA THR A 228 -0.17 8.83 21.92
C THR A 228 0.19 10.32 21.84
N ALA A 229 1.43 10.66 22.16
CA ALA A 229 1.97 11.98 21.88
C ALA A 229 2.21 12.13 20.37
N ILE A 230 2.21 13.39 19.91
CA ILE A 230 2.40 13.73 18.50
C ILE A 230 3.55 14.73 18.35
N ASP A 231 4.33 14.56 17.28
CA ASP A 231 5.31 15.54 16.81
C ASP A 231 4.88 16.08 15.45
N VAL A 232 5.22 17.34 15.17
CA VAL A 232 4.99 17.95 13.85
C VAL A 232 6.36 18.22 13.20
N PRO A 233 6.88 17.29 12.38
CA PRO A 233 8.12 17.52 11.63
C PRO A 233 7.95 18.63 10.58
N PRO A 234 9.04 19.12 9.95
CA PRO A 234 8.99 20.19 8.94
C PRO A 234 8.01 19.94 7.76
N LYS A 235 7.61 18.68 7.53
CA LYS A 235 6.58 18.34 6.54
C LYS A 235 5.20 18.94 6.87
N GLY A 236 4.94 19.30 8.13
CA GLY A 236 3.73 20.01 8.57
C GLY A 236 2.54 19.12 8.95
N TYR A 237 2.69 17.79 8.92
CA TYR A 237 1.64 16.86 9.37
C TYR A 237 1.96 16.27 10.74
N PRO A 238 0.99 16.12 11.66
CA PRO A 238 1.22 15.47 12.94
C PRO A 238 1.56 13.99 12.75
N VAL A 239 2.56 13.53 13.48
CA VAL A 239 3.10 12.17 13.44
C VAL A 239 3.01 11.57 14.84
N SER A 240 2.50 10.35 14.95
CA SER A 240 2.42 9.66 16.23
C SER A 240 3.79 9.23 16.75
N HIS A 241 3.98 9.24 18.06
CA HIS A 241 5.21 8.72 18.69
C HIS A 241 5.31 7.20 18.65
N PHE A 242 4.19 6.50 18.66
CA PHE A 242 4.21 5.04 18.51
C PHE A 242 4.41 4.60 17.05
N GLU A 243 4.87 3.37 16.88
CA GLU A 243 5.03 2.73 15.59
C GLU A 243 3.92 1.71 15.33
N MET A 244 3.94 1.09 14.15
CA MET A 244 2.89 0.19 13.66
C MET A 244 2.42 -0.84 14.68
N HIS A 245 3.34 -1.61 15.26
CA HIS A 245 2.99 -2.69 16.18
C HIS A 245 2.33 -2.15 17.46
N SER A 246 2.89 -1.09 18.02
CA SER A 246 2.31 -0.40 19.18
C SER A 246 0.93 0.19 18.87
N ALA A 247 0.68 0.69 17.66
CA ALA A 247 -0.65 1.14 17.26
C ALA A 247 -1.65 -0.03 17.15
N GLU A 248 -1.23 -1.15 16.55
CA GLU A 248 -2.04 -2.37 16.40
C GLU A 248 -2.38 -3.00 17.76
N ASP A 249 -1.43 -3.07 18.69
CA ASP A 249 -1.63 -3.54 20.07
C ASP A 249 -2.65 -2.68 20.82
N LEU A 250 -2.76 -1.41 20.44
CA LEU A 250 -3.76 -0.49 20.96
C LEU A 250 -5.11 -0.58 20.22
N GLY A 251 -5.25 -1.42 19.20
CA GLY A 251 -6.45 -1.53 18.39
C GLY A 251 -6.65 -0.33 17.45
N ILE A 252 -5.56 0.34 17.04
CA ILE A 252 -5.56 1.42 16.05
C ILE A 252 -4.85 0.91 14.80
N PHE A 253 -5.64 0.65 13.77
CA PHE A 253 -5.15 0.12 12.51
C PHE A 253 -4.95 1.24 11.50
N LYS A 254 -3.93 1.11 10.65
CA LYS A 254 -3.54 2.14 9.68
C LYS A 254 -4.25 1.94 8.35
N PHE A 255 -4.45 3.03 7.63
CA PHE A 255 -4.66 3.01 6.19
C PHE A 255 -3.32 3.23 5.50
N ASP A 256 -2.98 2.42 4.51
CA ASP A 256 -1.73 2.57 3.75
C ASP A 256 -1.96 3.39 2.49
N ILE A 257 -1.59 4.67 2.58
CA ILE A 257 -1.64 5.66 1.51
C ILE A 257 -0.23 5.83 0.97
N LEU A 258 0.03 5.04 -0.04
CA LEU A 258 1.36 4.85 -0.59
C LEU A 258 1.57 5.76 -1.80
N SER A 259 2.84 5.96 -2.14
CA SER A 259 3.24 6.72 -3.32
C SER A 259 3.99 5.80 -4.26
N GLN A 260 3.45 5.60 -5.47
CA GLN A 260 4.05 4.76 -6.49
C GLN A 260 4.53 5.58 -7.68
N ARG A 261 5.86 5.62 -7.87
CA ARG A 261 6.50 6.36 -8.98
C ARG A 261 6.05 5.88 -10.36
N GLY A 262 5.75 4.59 -10.51
CA GLY A 262 5.26 4.01 -11.75
C GLY A 262 3.99 4.68 -12.29
N LEU A 263 3.10 5.13 -11.40
CA LEU A 263 1.89 5.85 -11.80
C LEU A 263 2.23 7.22 -12.40
N GLY A 264 3.19 7.92 -11.80
CA GLY A 264 3.71 9.19 -12.35
C GLY A 264 4.31 9.01 -13.75
N HIS A 265 5.10 7.96 -13.96
CA HIS A 265 5.67 7.67 -15.28
C HIS A 265 4.61 7.34 -16.35
N ILE A 266 3.57 6.58 -15.99
CA ILE A 266 2.45 6.29 -16.90
C ILE A 266 1.74 7.60 -17.29
N LYS A 267 1.42 8.44 -16.29
CA LYS A 267 0.78 9.75 -16.48
C LYS A 267 1.60 10.64 -17.41
N GLU A 268 2.90 10.80 -17.16
CA GLU A 268 3.82 11.57 -18.01
C GLU A 268 3.89 11.00 -19.43
N THR A 269 3.95 9.68 -19.58
CA THR A 269 4.00 9.01 -20.90
C THR A 269 2.77 9.34 -21.74
N VAL A 270 1.56 9.28 -21.14
CA VAL A 270 0.32 9.65 -21.83
C VAL A 270 0.33 11.12 -22.25
N GLN A 271 0.82 12.02 -21.39
CA GLN A 271 0.95 13.44 -21.72
C GLN A 271 1.92 13.67 -22.88
N HIS A 272 3.05 12.96 -22.91
CA HIS A 272 4.01 13.03 -24.01
C HIS A 272 3.43 12.52 -25.33
N ILE A 273 2.69 11.41 -25.32
CA ILE A 273 2.00 10.88 -26.51
C ILE A 273 1.02 11.93 -27.04
N ARG A 274 0.20 12.51 -26.17
CA ARG A 274 -0.74 13.57 -26.54
C ARG A 274 -0.03 14.78 -27.13
N ARG A 275 1.07 15.24 -26.53
CA ARG A 275 1.83 16.39 -27.03
C ARG A 275 2.48 16.14 -28.38
N ASN A 276 3.00 14.92 -28.61
CA ASN A 276 3.80 14.62 -29.79
C ASN A 276 2.98 14.09 -30.97
N ARG A 277 1.83 13.45 -30.70
CA ARG A 277 1.00 12.76 -31.71
C ARG A 277 -0.45 13.22 -31.73
N ASN A 278 -0.86 14.07 -30.79
CA ASN A 278 -2.25 14.48 -30.59
C ASN A 278 -3.23 13.31 -30.37
N GLU A 279 -2.70 12.19 -29.86
CA GLU A 279 -3.47 10.98 -29.53
C GLU A 279 -3.84 10.97 -28.04
N SER A 280 -5.05 10.52 -27.72
CA SER A 280 -5.50 10.31 -26.34
C SER A 280 -5.44 8.82 -25.99
N VAL A 281 -4.68 8.48 -24.95
CA VAL A 281 -4.53 7.09 -24.48
C VAL A 281 -5.20 6.96 -23.12
N ASP A 282 -6.28 6.18 -23.07
CA ASP A 282 -6.87 5.76 -21.81
C ASP A 282 -6.16 4.50 -21.27
N VAL A 283 -5.50 4.67 -20.12
CA VAL A 283 -4.71 3.65 -19.40
C VAL A 283 -5.57 2.70 -18.56
N HIS A 284 -6.85 3.00 -18.36
CA HIS A 284 -7.78 2.18 -17.59
C HIS A 284 -8.40 1.05 -18.43
N ARG A 285 -8.16 1.02 -19.75
CA ARG A 285 -8.57 -0.06 -20.66
C ARG A 285 -7.73 -1.34 -20.52
N PHE A 286 -7.48 -1.76 -19.27
CA PHE A 286 -6.65 -2.91 -18.94
C PHE A 286 -7.11 -4.22 -19.60
N ARG A 287 -8.43 -4.43 -19.73
CA ARG A 287 -9.01 -5.61 -20.40
C ARG A 287 -8.58 -5.74 -21.85
N GLU A 288 -8.38 -4.62 -22.55
CA GLU A 288 -7.88 -4.59 -23.93
C GLU A 288 -6.36 -4.85 -23.94
N PHE A 289 -5.60 -4.20 -23.07
CA PHE A 289 -4.15 -4.39 -22.97
C PHE A 289 -3.74 -5.84 -22.62
N LYS A 290 -4.54 -6.55 -21.81
CA LYS A 290 -4.33 -7.98 -21.50
C LYS A 290 -4.39 -8.88 -22.75
N LYS A 291 -5.08 -8.43 -23.79
CA LYS A 291 -5.26 -9.15 -25.07
C LYS A 291 -4.30 -8.70 -26.16
N ASP A 292 -3.54 -7.61 -25.96
CA ASP A 292 -2.63 -7.09 -26.96
C ASP A 292 -1.41 -8.01 -27.16
N GLU A 293 -1.30 -8.54 -28.38
CA GLU A 293 -0.25 -9.48 -28.77
C GLU A 293 1.14 -8.83 -28.76
N LYS A 294 1.21 -7.52 -29.03
CA LYS A 294 2.47 -6.78 -29.00
C LYS A 294 2.99 -6.63 -27.56
N SER A 295 2.11 -6.26 -26.63
CA SER A 295 2.41 -6.20 -25.19
C SER A 295 2.87 -7.55 -24.65
N ARG A 296 2.20 -8.65 -25.04
CA ARG A 296 2.62 -10.01 -24.69
C ARG A 296 4.01 -10.36 -25.22
N ARG A 297 4.28 -10.06 -26.49
CA ARG A 297 5.59 -10.33 -27.12
C ARG A 297 6.72 -9.54 -26.46
N CYS A 298 6.49 -8.27 -26.12
CA CYS A 298 7.45 -7.45 -25.39
C CYS A 298 7.79 -8.06 -24.03
N CYS A 299 6.79 -8.57 -23.32
CA CYS A 299 7.03 -9.23 -22.04
C CYS A 299 7.82 -10.55 -22.24
N ALA A 300 7.47 -11.35 -23.25
CA ALA A 300 8.07 -12.66 -23.47
C ALA A 300 9.54 -12.62 -23.92
N THR A 301 10.00 -11.49 -24.46
CA THR A 301 11.35 -11.32 -25.03
C THR A 301 12.34 -10.64 -24.08
N ALA A 302 11.97 -10.43 -22.80
CA ALA A 302 12.77 -9.67 -21.82
C ALA A 302 13.19 -8.27 -22.29
N LYS A 303 12.49 -7.68 -23.26
CA LYS A 303 12.63 -6.26 -23.65
C LYS A 303 11.92 -5.35 -22.63
N GLN A 304 12.08 -5.67 -21.35
CA GLN A 304 11.39 -5.09 -20.20
C GLN A 304 12.28 -4.13 -19.41
N TRP A 305 13.24 -3.48 -20.07
CA TRP A 305 14.08 -2.46 -19.43
C TRP A 305 13.17 -1.39 -18.82
N ASP A 306 13.30 -1.17 -17.51
CA ASP A 306 12.49 -0.24 -16.71
C ASP A 306 10.99 -0.56 -16.59
N ALA A 307 10.55 -1.76 -16.98
CA ALA A 307 9.19 -2.20 -16.67
C ALA A 307 9.02 -2.43 -15.15
N PHE A 308 7.96 -1.85 -14.59
CA PHE A 308 7.63 -1.96 -13.17
C PHE A 308 7.57 -3.44 -12.73
N THR A 309 8.20 -3.78 -11.60
CA THR A 309 8.43 -5.15 -11.07
C THR A 309 9.41 -6.07 -11.81
N TRP A 310 9.73 -5.81 -13.09
CA TRP A 310 10.53 -6.72 -13.94
C TRP A 310 12.00 -6.30 -14.12
N ASN A 311 12.39 -5.16 -13.57
CA ASN A 311 13.68 -4.53 -13.84
C ASN A 311 14.92 -5.23 -13.22
N ARG A 312 14.76 -6.44 -12.63
CA ARG A 312 15.91 -7.24 -12.14
C ARG A 312 16.27 -8.32 -13.17
N PRO A 313 17.56 -8.48 -13.53
CA PRO A 313 17.99 -9.47 -14.52
C PRO A 313 17.51 -10.91 -14.24
N PRO A 314 17.56 -11.42 -12.98
CA PRO A 314 17.04 -12.76 -12.66
C PRO A 314 15.53 -12.90 -12.88
N CYS A 315 14.75 -11.84 -12.61
CA CYS A 315 13.29 -11.85 -12.78
C CYS A 315 12.91 -11.89 -14.26
N ALA A 316 13.56 -11.07 -15.09
CA ALA A 316 13.37 -11.06 -16.54
C ALA A 316 13.75 -12.43 -17.16
N CYS A 317 14.89 -13.02 -16.77
CA CYS A 317 15.29 -14.35 -17.23
C CYS A 317 14.32 -15.46 -16.77
N CYS A 318 13.84 -15.42 -15.54
CA CYS A 318 12.87 -16.39 -15.02
C CYS A 318 11.55 -16.34 -15.80
N TRP A 319 11.13 -15.14 -16.24
CA TRP A 319 9.91 -14.97 -17.01
C TRP A 319 10.02 -15.47 -18.44
N VAL A 320 11.14 -15.20 -19.13
CA VAL A 320 11.42 -15.77 -20.46
C VAL A 320 11.32 -17.30 -20.40
N ASN A 321 11.91 -17.89 -19.35
CA ASN A 321 11.86 -19.34 -19.12
C ASN A 321 10.45 -19.85 -18.74
N CYS A 322 9.64 -19.08 -18.03
CA CYS A 322 8.25 -19.43 -17.73
C CYS A 322 7.35 -19.31 -18.96
N ALA A 323 7.48 -18.23 -19.76
CA ALA A 323 6.73 -18.02 -20.99
C ALA A 323 7.03 -19.12 -22.02
N ALA A 324 8.26 -19.63 -22.06
CA ALA A 324 8.62 -20.81 -22.86
C ALA A 324 7.97 -22.12 -22.39
N LYS A 325 7.59 -22.22 -21.10
CA LYS A 325 6.99 -23.43 -20.50
C LYS A 325 5.45 -23.39 -20.44
N THR A 326 4.82 -22.21 -20.36
CA THR A 326 3.36 -22.07 -20.14
C THR A 326 2.52 -22.06 -21.42
N THR A 327 3.12 -22.00 -22.61
CA THR A 327 2.41 -22.15 -23.90
C THR A 327 1.64 -23.46 -24.05
N SER A 328 1.84 -24.45 -23.16
CA SER A 328 1.16 -25.76 -23.23
C SER A 328 0.04 -25.99 -22.20
N ARG A 329 -0.10 -25.20 -21.12
CA ARG A 329 -0.99 -25.60 -19.99
C ARG A 329 -1.99 -24.55 -19.47
N TRP A 330 -1.77 -23.25 -19.71
CA TRP A 330 -2.70 -22.19 -19.26
C TRP A 330 -3.59 -21.63 -20.38
N TRP A 331 -3.40 -22.11 -21.62
CA TRP A 331 -3.94 -21.48 -22.83
C TRP A 331 -4.60 -22.50 -23.77
N ARG A 332 -5.58 -23.28 -23.28
CA ARG A 332 -6.54 -23.95 -24.17
C ARG A 332 -7.84 -23.13 -24.19
N PRO A 333 -8.42 -22.83 -25.37
CA PRO A 333 -9.83 -22.43 -25.41
C PRO A 333 -10.69 -23.61 -24.93
N ALA A 334 -11.80 -23.31 -24.24
CA ALA A 334 -12.76 -24.33 -23.85
C ALA A 334 -13.24 -25.09 -25.11
N PRO A 335 -13.39 -26.43 -25.07
CA PRO A 335 -13.89 -27.16 -26.21
C PRO A 335 -15.35 -26.74 -26.49
N SER A 336 -15.64 -26.57 -27.77
CA SER A 336 -16.94 -26.22 -28.36
C SER A 336 -18.07 -27.13 -27.93
#